data_AF-A0AA39WJD1-F1
#
_entry.id   AF-A0AA39WJD1-F1
#
_cell.length_a   1.000
_cell.length_b   1.000
_cell.length_c   1.000
_cell.angle_alpha   90.00
_cell.angle_beta   90.00
_cell.angle_gamma   90.00
#
_symmetry.space_group_name_H-M   'P 1'
#
loop_
_entity.id
_entity.type
_entity.pdbx_description
1 polymer ?
#
loop_
_entity_poly.entity_id
_entity_poly.type
_entity_poly.pdbx_seq_one_letter_code
_entity_poly.pdbx_strand_id
1 'polypeptide(L)'
;MTEVELKASSETISGRTPVSWESSSLHTAIAKHFVPQDTLLAGSPKLRVFFTACNFERICGIRVRWTTNLADHLRLVDDDRAVFIFHCARFLNFQLGQERSPLPRTLIRETLNSLALLFPSTDKRTRDWLQGQAKQHCIDPQLGKCGSLLMQGRRTENFSIWHDRLVILKQAFDDSQPATFSQLWLDRRNRVQWYTFWVAVLVFAMAMFFGVVQSLEGAMQVYLAYKSFEHERER
;
A
#
# COMPACT_ATOMS: atom_id res chain seq x y z
N MET A 1 -0.76 17.04 -32.91
CA MET A 1 -0.43 15.75 -33.54
C MET A 1 -0.92 14.68 -32.59
N THR A 2 -2.08 14.11 -32.92
CA THR A 2 -2.82 13.10 -32.17
C THR A 2 -2.21 11.74 -32.42
N GLU A 3 -1.72 11.05 -31.40
CA GLU A 3 -1.43 9.63 -31.47
C GLU A 3 -2.55 8.85 -30.77
N VAL A 4 -3.24 8.04 -31.57
CA VAL A 4 -4.12 6.96 -31.13
C VAL A 4 -3.32 5.68 -31.36
N GLU A 5 -2.78 5.11 -30.30
CA GLU A 5 -2.07 3.83 -30.37
C GLU A 5 -3.08 2.68 -30.22
N LEU A 6 -3.37 2.02 -31.35
CA LEU A 6 -4.08 0.76 -31.40
C LEU A 6 -3.05 -0.37 -31.36
N LYS A 7 -2.78 -0.91 -30.17
CA LYS A 7 -2.23 -2.26 -30.05
C LYS A 7 -2.90 -3.00 -28.90
N ALA A 8 -3.69 -4.00 -29.28
CA ALA A 8 -4.22 -5.00 -28.39
C ALA A 8 -3.06 -5.83 -27.84
N SER A 9 -2.64 -5.54 -26.60
CA SER A 9 -1.96 -6.50 -25.75
C SER A 9 -2.89 -6.79 -24.58
N SER A 10 -3.35 -8.04 -24.53
CA SER A 10 -4.07 -8.62 -23.41
C SER A 10 -3.27 -8.43 -22.13
N GLU A 11 -3.65 -7.46 -21.30
CA GLU A 11 -3.78 -7.56 -19.84
C GLU A 11 -4.11 -6.18 -19.24
N THR A 12 -4.96 -6.21 -18.20
CA THR A 12 -5.44 -5.11 -17.35
C THR A 12 -6.47 -4.12 -17.91
N ILE A 13 -7.69 -4.32 -17.41
CA ILE A 13 -8.90 -3.50 -17.51
C ILE A 13 -8.57 -2.07 -17.02
N SER A 14 -8.18 -1.18 -17.92
CA SER A 14 -8.40 0.26 -17.70
C SER A 14 -9.89 0.51 -17.95
N GLY A 15 -10.62 0.87 -16.89
CA GLY A 15 -12.04 1.20 -16.97
C GLY A 15 -12.26 2.51 -17.71
N ARG A 16 -12.06 2.49 -19.03
CA ARG A 16 -12.37 3.57 -19.96
C ARG A 16 -13.88 3.65 -20.15
N THR A 17 -14.64 4.00 -19.10
CA THR A 17 -16.01 4.48 -19.30
C THR A 17 -15.93 5.94 -19.73
N PRO A 18 -16.15 6.26 -21.02
CA PRO A 18 -16.13 7.64 -21.46
C PRO A 18 -17.24 8.41 -20.74
N VAL A 19 -16.92 9.60 -20.24
CA VAL A 19 -17.94 10.49 -19.67
C VAL A 19 -18.76 11.06 -20.82
N SER A 20 -20.05 10.68 -20.91
CA SER A 20 -20.96 11.21 -21.95
C SER A 20 -21.08 12.72 -21.80
N TRP A 21 -20.64 13.47 -22.81
CA TRP A 21 -20.61 14.93 -22.81
C TRP A 21 -21.63 15.46 -23.83
N GLU A 22 -22.88 15.65 -23.39
CA GLU A 22 -24.01 15.85 -24.31
C GLU A 22 -24.39 17.32 -24.59
N SER A 23 -23.94 18.32 -23.81
CA SER A 23 -24.24 19.76 -24.10
C SER A 23 -23.68 20.83 -23.14
N SER A 24 -23.12 20.49 -21.97
CA SER A 24 -22.66 21.51 -20.99
C SER A 24 -21.21 21.98 -21.23
N SER A 25 -20.71 22.94 -20.45
CA SER A 25 -19.26 23.21 -20.42
C SER A 25 -18.48 21.98 -19.92
N LEU A 26 -17.22 21.81 -20.35
CA LEU A 26 -16.33 20.74 -19.88
C LEU A 26 -16.20 20.74 -18.35
N HIS A 27 -16.13 21.93 -17.75
CA HIS A 27 -16.09 22.10 -16.30
C HIS A 27 -17.32 21.51 -15.60
N THR A 28 -18.51 21.73 -16.15
CA THR A 28 -19.76 21.18 -15.61
C THR A 28 -19.81 19.66 -15.76
N ALA A 29 -19.35 19.11 -16.88
CA ALA A 29 -19.31 17.67 -17.09
C ALA A 29 -18.36 16.98 -16.10
N ILE A 30 -17.18 17.57 -15.87
CA ILE A 30 -16.21 17.09 -14.87
C ILE A 30 -16.77 17.21 -13.46
N ALA A 31 -17.37 18.34 -13.09
CA ALA A 31 -17.98 18.53 -11.77
C ALA A 31 -19.13 17.55 -11.51
N LYS A 32 -19.89 17.17 -12.55
CA LYS A 32 -20.94 16.14 -12.45
C LYS A 32 -20.36 14.73 -12.29
N HIS A 33 -19.16 14.47 -12.82
CA HIS A 33 -18.51 13.17 -12.68
C HIS A 33 -17.84 13.00 -11.31
N PHE A 34 -17.19 14.06 -10.80
CA PHE A 34 -16.50 14.06 -9.51
C PHE A 34 -17.37 14.71 -8.42
N VAL A 35 -18.42 13.99 -8.01
CA VAL A 35 -19.31 14.41 -6.91
C VAL A 35 -18.66 14.08 -5.56
N PRO A 36 -18.82 14.94 -4.53
CA PRO A 36 -18.48 14.58 -3.16
C PRO A 36 -19.09 13.23 -2.76
N GLN A 37 -18.26 12.39 -2.19
CA GLN A 37 -18.54 11.06 -1.70
C GLN A 37 -18.59 11.12 -0.17
N ASP A 38 -19.73 10.76 0.42
CA ASP A 38 -19.92 10.69 1.87
C ASP A 38 -20.66 9.39 2.26
N THR A 39 -20.58 8.35 1.44
CA THR A 39 -21.41 7.14 1.66
C THR A 39 -20.84 6.27 2.77
N LEU A 40 -19.52 6.31 3.01
CA LEU A 40 -18.81 5.47 3.98
C LEU A 40 -18.42 6.22 5.28
N LEU A 41 -19.32 7.06 5.82
CA LEU A 41 -19.11 7.89 7.01
C LEU A 41 -18.98 7.13 8.36
N ALA A 42 -18.99 5.79 8.37
CA ALA A 42 -18.91 5.00 9.58
C ALA A 42 -17.50 5.08 10.23
N GLY A 43 -17.27 6.15 10.97
CA GLY A 43 -16.08 6.39 11.78
C GLY A 43 -14.88 6.87 10.97
N SER A 44 -14.86 8.15 10.60
CA SER A 44 -13.79 8.85 9.86
C SER A 44 -12.37 8.43 10.27
N PRO A 45 -11.80 7.41 9.60
CA PRO A 45 -10.73 6.69 10.24
C PRO A 45 -9.43 7.41 9.94
N LYS A 46 -8.79 8.00 10.95
CA LYS A 46 -7.51 8.72 10.82
C LYS A 46 -6.52 7.91 9.99
N LEU A 47 -6.03 8.50 8.90
CA LEU A 47 -5.00 7.88 8.06
C LEU A 47 -3.68 8.01 8.81
N ARG A 48 -3.14 6.86 9.23
CA ARG A 48 -1.95 6.81 10.09
C ARG A 48 -0.71 7.23 9.31
N VAL A 49 0.37 7.53 10.03
CA VAL A 49 1.59 8.09 9.42
C VAL A 49 2.25 7.14 8.42
N PHE A 50 2.05 5.84 8.61
CA PHE A 50 2.54 4.77 7.75
C PHE A 50 1.64 4.43 6.56
N PHE A 51 0.53 5.15 6.36
CA PHE A 51 -0.31 5.02 5.17
C PHE A 51 0.36 5.72 3.98
N THR A 52 1.39 5.08 3.43
CA THR A 52 2.18 5.58 2.29
C THR A 52 2.23 4.55 1.18
N ALA A 53 2.37 5.01 -0.06
CA ALA A 53 2.43 4.14 -1.24
C ALA A 53 3.59 3.12 -1.16
N CYS A 54 4.74 3.52 -0.59
CA CYS A 54 5.85 2.60 -0.36
C CYS A 54 5.48 1.46 0.61
N ASN A 55 4.68 1.74 1.62
CA ASN A 55 4.22 0.72 2.57
C ASN A 55 3.11 -0.17 1.99
N PHE A 56 2.34 0.31 1.01
CA PHE A 56 1.37 -0.52 0.29
C PHE A 56 2.04 -1.72 -0.36
N GLU A 57 3.13 -1.50 -1.10
CA GLU A 57 3.87 -2.60 -1.73
C GLU A 57 4.61 -3.45 -0.69
N ARG A 58 5.26 -2.78 0.26
CA ARG A 58 6.19 -3.44 1.17
C ARG A 58 5.51 -4.25 2.27
N ILE A 59 4.43 -3.73 2.84
CA ILE A 59 3.74 -4.33 3.99
C ILE A 59 2.53 -5.13 3.52
N CYS A 60 1.73 -4.54 2.63
CA CYS A 60 0.44 -5.09 2.23
C CYS A 60 0.50 -5.93 0.95
N GLY A 61 1.60 -5.84 0.18
CA GLY A 61 1.71 -6.46 -1.13
C GLY A 61 0.80 -5.82 -2.19
N ILE A 62 0.22 -4.65 -1.91
CA ILE A 62 -0.63 -3.90 -2.84
C ILE A 62 0.29 -3.13 -3.80
N ARG A 63 0.26 -3.50 -5.08
CA ARG A 63 1.12 -2.90 -6.12
C ARG A 63 0.64 -1.50 -6.50
N VAL A 64 1.57 -0.56 -6.64
CA VAL A 64 1.25 0.77 -7.15
C VAL A 64 1.30 0.76 -8.67
N ARG A 65 0.18 1.07 -9.32
CA ARG A 65 0.10 1.28 -10.77
C ARG A 65 -0.04 2.76 -11.08
N TRP A 66 0.83 3.27 -11.95
CA TRP A 66 0.78 4.67 -12.36
C TRP A 66 -0.27 4.87 -13.44
N THR A 67 -1.06 5.95 -13.33
CA THR A 67 -2.05 6.33 -14.34
C THR A 67 -1.96 7.82 -14.67
N THR A 68 -2.28 8.16 -15.91
CA THR A 68 -2.51 9.55 -16.36
C THR A 68 -3.99 9.90 -16.39
N ASN A 69 -4.88 8.94 -16.08
CA ASN A 69 -6.31 9.17 -15.97
C ASN A 69 -6.68 9.52 -14.53
N LEU A 70 -7.18 10.75 -14.32
CA LEU A 70 -7.61 11.21 -13.01
C LEU A 70 -8.78 10.37 -12.46
N ALA A 71 -9.67 9.86 -13.32
CA ALA A 71 -10.81 9.05 -12.89
C ALA A 71 -10.41 7.69 -12.28
N ASP A 72 -9.20 7.21 -12.55
CA ASP A 72 -8.67 5.98 -11.97
C ASP A 72 -7.86 6.22 -10.69
N HIS A 73 -7.69 7.48 -10.25
CA HIS A 73 -6.92 7.78 -9.06
C HIS A 73 -7.51 7.13 -7.79
N LEU A 74 -6.68 6.43 -7.00
CA LEU A 74 -7.03 5.68 -5.80
C LEU A 74 -7.99 4.51 -6.05
N ARG A 75 -8.13 4.07 -7.30
CA ARG A 75 -8.95 2.91 -7.64
C ARG A 75 -8.19 1.64 -7.30
N LEU A 76 -8.78 0.80 -6.45
CA LEU A 76 -8.34 -0.57 -6.21
C LEU A 76 -8.82 -1.49 -7.33
N VAL A 77 -7.95 -2.39 -7.76
CA VAL A 77 -8.17 -3.41 -8.79
C VAL A 77 -7.45 -4.69 -8.41
N ASP A 78 -7.73 -5.77 -9.16
CA ASP A 78 -7.15 -7.10 -8.97
C ASP A 78 -7.40 -7.67 -7.56
N ASP A 79 -8.66 -7.67 -7.11
CA ASP A 79 -9.06 -8.15 -5.78
C ASP A 79 -8.24 -7.52 -4.65
N ASP A 80 -8.18 -6.18 -4.66
CA ASP A 80 -7.44 -5.34 -3.71
C ASP A 80 -5.90 -5.48 -3.73
N ARG A 81 -5.33 -6.05 -4.80
CA ARG A 81 -3.88 -6.26 -4.93
C ARG A 81 -3.14 -5.15 -5.68
N ALA A 82 -3.85 -4.23 -6.33
CA ALA A 82 -3.22 -3.10 -7.00
C ALA A 82 -4.05 -1.83 -6.88
N VAL A 83 -3.37 -0.69 -6.72
CA VAL A 83 -4.00 0.64 -6.65
C VAL A 83 -3.47 1.53 -7.76
N PHE A 84 -4.37 2.19 -8.48
CA PHE A 84 -4.01 3.19 -9.48
C PHE A 84 -3.73 4.55 -8.85
N ILE A 85 -2.60 5.16 -9.17
CA ILE A 85 -2.19 6.47 -8.65
C ILE A 85 -1.91 7.42 -9.82
N PHE A 86 -2.62 8.55 -9.82
CA PHE A 86 -2.38 9.62 -10.76
C PHE A 86 -1.09 10.35 -10.42
N HIS A 87 -0.13 10.41 -11.35
CA HIS A 87 1.22 10.91 -11.03
C HIS A 87 1.52 12.35 -11.46
N CYS A 88 0.73 12.95 -12.37
CA CYS A 88 1.07 14.24 -13.00
C CYS A 88 0.81 15.44 -12.08
N ALA A 89 1.58 15.58 -11.00
CA ALA A 89 1.48 16.68 -10.04
C ALA A 89 1.71 18.07 -10.69
N ARG A 90 2.61 18.18 -11.67
CA ARG A 90 2.88 19.42 -12.41
C ARG A 90 1.67 19.91 -13.18
N PHE A 91 0.92 18.98 -13.77
CA PHE A 91 -0.33 19.31 -14.46
C PHE A 91 -1.35 19.92 -13.49
N LEU A 92 -1.53 19.31 -12.31
CA LEU A 92 -2.43 19.82 -11.27
C LEU A 92 -2.01 21.22 -10.77
N ASN A 93 -0.72 21.43 -10.50
CA ASN A 93 -0.20 22.72 -10.07
C ASN A 93 -0.39 23.81 -11.15
N PHE A 94 -0.19 23.46 -12.43
CA PHE A 94 -0.42 24.38 -13.54
C PHE A 94 -1.89 24.80 -13.62
N GLN A 95 -2.83 23.85 -13.50
CA GLN A 95 -4.26 24.18 -13.54
C GLN A 95 -4.74 24.96 -12.31
N LEU A 96 -4.10 24.76 -11.15
CA LEU A 96 -4.40 25.55 -9.96
C LEU A 96 -4.09 27.04 -10.15
N GLY A 97 -3.02 27.36 -10.88
CA GLY A 97 -2.61 28.73 -11.20
C GLY A 97 -3.44 29.41 -12.30
N GLN A 98 -4.25 28.65 -13.04
CA GLN A 98 -5.08 29.19 -14.11
C GLN A 98 -6.43 29.72 -13.57
N GLU A 99 -6.90 30.86 -14.05
CA GLU A 99 -8.22 31.40 -13.67
C GLU A 99 -9.37 30.61 -14.30
N ARG A 100 -9.20 30.13 -15.54
CA ARG A 100 -10.20 29.36 -16.32
C ARG A 100 -9.84 27.88 -16.44
N SER A 101 -9.51 27.24 -15.31
CA SER A 101 -9.28 25.79 -15.31
C SER A 101 -10.58 25.02 -15.62
N PRO A 102 -10.54 24.01 -16.52
CA PRO A 102 -11.68 23.11 -16.73
C PRO A 102 -11.90 22.15 -15.55
N LEU A 103 -10.92 21.99 -14.68
CA LEU A 103 -11.02 21.15 -13.48
C LEU A 103 -11.46 21.99 -12.28
N PRO A 104 -12.44 21.50 -11.49
CA PRO A 104 -12.81 22.12 -10.23
C PRO A 104 -11.61 22.25 -9.29
N ARG A 105 -11.46 23.42 -8.65
CA ARG A 105 -10.33 23.68 -7.73
C ARG A 105 -10.30 22.70 -6.55
N THR A 106 -11.47 22.25 -6.10
CA THR A 106 -11.63 21.25 -5.04
C THR A 106 -10.97 19.91 -5.43
N LEU A 107 -11.28 19.41 -6.63
CA LEU A 107 -10.70 18.19 -7.18
C LEU A 107 -9.18 18.26 -7.28
N ILE A 108 -8.65 19.38 -7.79
CA ILE A 108 -7.19 19.58 -7.90
C ILE A 108 -6.54 19.54 -6.51
N ARG A 109 -7.09 20.28 -5.55
CA ARG A 109 -6.54 20.38 -4.20
C ARG A 109 -6.58 19.05 -3.46
N GLU A 110 -7.71 18.35 -3.51
CA GLU A 110 -7.84 17.03 -2.89
C GLU A 110 -6.90 16.01 -3.52
N THR A 111 -6.74 16.03 -4.83
CA THR A 111 -5.78 15.16 -5.53
C THR A 111 -4.35 15.47 -5.06
N LEU A 112 -3.92 16.73 -5.05
CA LEU A 112 -2.59 17.11 -4.53
C LEU A 112 -2.40 16.70 -3.06
N ASN A 113 -3.42 16.88 -2.23
CA ASN A 113 -3.38 16.44 -0.83
C ASN A 113 -3.24 14.92 -0.72
N SER A 114 -3.94 14.14 -1.55
CA SER A 114 -3.85 12.68 -1.52
C SER A 114 -2.48 12.20 -2.01
N LEU A 115 -1.85 12.90 -2.96
CA LEU A 115 -0.46 12.64 -3.35
C LEU A 115 0.51 12.98 -2.21
N ALA A 116 0.31 14.09 -1.49
CA ALA A 116 1.12 14.44 -0.32
C ALA A 116 0.91 13.48 0.87
N LEU A 117 -0.25 12.82 0.95
CA LEU A 117 -0.53 11.75 1.90
C LEU A 117 0.28 10.49 1.55
N LEU A 118 0.25 10.07 0.29
CA LEU A 118 0.87 8.83 -0.18
C LEU A 118 2.39 8.94 -0.36
N PHE A 119 2.89 10.14 -0.70
CA PHE A 119 4.29 10.44 -0.96
C PHE A 119 4.79 11.61 -0.09
N PRO A 120 4.82 11.44 1.25
CA PRO A 120 5.24 12.52 2.13
C PRO A 120 6.71 12.89 1.90
N SER A 121 6.99 14.17 1.62
CA SER A 121 8.35 14.67 1.37
C SER A 121 9.30 14.51 2.57
N THR A 122 8.75 14.38 3.77
CA THR A 122 9.47 14.17 5.03
C THR A 122 10.02 12.74 5.16
N ASP A 123 9.42 11.76 4.48
CA ASP A 123 9.87 10.38 4.57
C ASP A 123 10.94 10.06 3.50
N LYS A 124 12.20 9.97 3.95
CA LYS A 124 13.34 9.63 3.10
C LYS A 124 13.13 8.30 2.38
N ARG A 125 12.53 7.30 3.03
CA ARG A 125 12.36 5.97 2.43
C ARG A 125 11.37 6.01 1.27
N THR A 126 10.20 6.63 1.46
CA THR A 126 9.22 6.78 0.39
C THR A 126 9.79 7.58 -0.78
N ARG A 127 10.64 8.58 -0.52
CA ARG A 127 11.35 9.32 -1.56
C ARG A 127 12.34 8.46 -2.35
N ASP A 128 13.16 7.67 -1.68
CA ASP A 128 14.14 6.81 -2.34
C ASP A 128 13.44 5.74 -3.21
N TRP A 129 12.34 5.15 -2.70
CA TRP A 129 11.48 4.24 -3.45
C TRP A 129 10.87 4.94 -4.68
N LEU A 130 10.33 6.16 -4.51
CA LEU A 130 9.74 6.92 -5.60
C LEU A 130 10.77 7.28 -6.68
N GLN A 131 12.01 7.59 -6.28
CA GLN A 131 13.10 7.85 -7.22
C GLN A 131 13.47 6.60 -8.03
N GLY A 132 13.41 5.41 -7.42
CA GLY A 132 13.55 4.15 -8.13
C GLY A 132 12.45 3.95 -9.18
N GLN A 133 11.19 4.18 -8.79
CA GLN A 133 10.03 4.09 -9.67
C GLN A 133 10.08 5.09 -10.83
N ALA A 134 10.55 6.32 -10.58
CA ALA A 134 10.65 7.37 -11.60
C ALA A 134 11.61 7.01 -12.74
N LYS A 135 12.65 6.22 -12.46
CA LYS A 135 13.58 5.71 -13.48
C LYS A 135 12.94 4.66 -14.39
N GLN A 136 11.95 3.93 -13.88
CA GLN A 136 11.32 2.81 -14.59
C GLN A 136 10.04 3.22 -15.35
N HIS A 137 9.28 4.18 -14.80
CA HIS A 137 7.91 4.45 -15.26
C HIS A 137 7.64 5.89 -15.72
N CYS A 138 8.67 6.67 -16.07
CA CYS A 138 8.54 8.06 -16.56
C CYS A 138 7.59 8.93 -15.70
N ILE A 139 7.73 8.83 -14.39
CA ILE A 139 6.85 9.49 -13.40
C ILE A 139 7.20 10.98 -13.30
N ASP A 140 6.21 11.81 -12.98
CA ASP A 140 6.43 13.24 -12.77
C ASP A 140 7.39 13.49 -11.58
N PRO A 141 8.54 14.15 -11.80
CA PRO A 141 9.48 14.47 -10.73
C PRO A 141 8.91 15.38 -9.63
N GLN A 142 7.82 16.11 -9.90
CA GLN A 142 7.15 16.95 -8.89
C GLN A 142 6.36 16.15 -7.85
N LEU A 143 6.09 14.87 -8.10
CA LEU A 143 5.30 14.05 -7.18
C LEU A 143 5.91 13.96 -5.77
N GLY A 144 7.24 13.83 -5.68
CA GLY A 144 7.97 13.85 -4.40
C GLY A 144 8.09 15.22 -3.73
N LYS A 145 7.64 16.29 -4.41
CA LYS A 145 7.68 17.69 -3.94
C LYS A 145 6.31 18.21 -3.51
N CYS A 146 5.25 17.40 -3.56
CA CYS A 146 3.89 17.77 -3.14
C CYS A 146 3.76 18.12 -1.65
N GLY A 147 4.83 18.00 -0.86
CA GLY A 147 4.86 18.33 0.56
C GLY A 147 4.53 17.13 1.45
N SER A 148 4.12 17.41 2.68
CA SER A 148 3.69 16.40 3.66
C SER A 148 2.48 16.95 4.40
N LEU A 149 1.41 16.16 4.49
CA LEU A 149 0.22 16.58 5.23
C LEU A 149 0.46 16.52 6.74
N LEU A 150 0.10 17.63 7.41
CA LEU A 150 -0.04 17.72 8.86
C LEU A 150 -1.07 16.69 9.37
N MET A 151 -0.97 16.33 10.65
CA MET A 151 -1.81 15.27 11.26
C MET A 151 -3.31 15.52 11.10
N GLN A 152 -3.75 16.78 11.12
CA GLN A 152 -5.16 17.15 10.89
C GLN A 152 -5.57 17.01 9.42
N GLY A 153 -4.65 17.21 8.48
CA GLY A 153 -4.86 17.04 7.04
C GLY A 153 -5.07 15.58 6.62
N ARG A 154 -4.66 14.61 7.45
CA ARG A 154 -4.78 13.16 7.19
C ARG A 154 -6.13 12.56 7.59
N ARG A 155 -7.11 13.38 7.96
CA ARG A 155 -8.48 12.91 8.18
C ARG A 155 -9.13 12.68 6.81
N THR A 156 -9.81 11.54 6.67
CA THR A 156 -10.59 11.21 5.46
C THR A 156 -11.71 12.23 5.21
N GLU A 157 -12.19 12.92 6.25
CA GLU A 157 -13.16 14.02 6.18
C GLU A 157 -12.70 15.21 5.32
N ASN A 158 -11.38 15.42 5.15
CA ASN A 158 -10.85 16.51 4.33
C ASN A 158 -10.82 16.17 2.83
N PHE A 159 -11.20 14.94 2.48
CA PHE A 159 -11.23 14.43 1.12
C PHE A 159 -12.66 14.10 0.79
N SER A 160 -13.42 15.08 0.29
CA SER A 160 -14.83 14.89 -0.05
C SER A 160 -14.98 14.09 -1.34
N ILE A 161 -14.18 14.35 -2.36
CA ILE A 161 -14.28 13.67 -3.66
C ILE A 161 -13.65 12.28 -3.60
N TRP A 162 -12.52 12.17 -2.92
CA TRP A 162 -11.76 10.92 -2.82
C TRP A 162 -12.10 10.10 -1.56
N HIS A 163 -13.15 10.47 -0.82
CA HIS A 163 -13.49 9.87 0.47
C HIS A 163 -13.62 8.36 0.41
N ASP A 164 -14.60 7.85 -0.35
CA ASP A 164 -14.96 6.43 -0.33
C ASP A 164 -13.78 5.60 -0.86
N ARG A 165 -13.06 6.09 -1.88
CA ARG A 165 -11.85 5.42 -2.39
C ARG A 165 -10.73 5.35 -1.34
N LEU A 166 -10.51 6.42 -0.58
CA LEU A 166 -9.54 6.41 0.52
C LEU A 166 -9.97 5.49 1.66
N VAL A 167 -11.27 5.42 1.96
CA VAL A 167 -11.81 4.51 2.98
C VAL A 167 -11.63 3.06 2.54
N ILE A 168 -12.00 2.70 1.31
CA ILE A 168 -11.81 1.35 0.75
C ILE A 168 -10.31 1.00 0.71
N LEU A 169 -9.46 1.92 0.23
CA LEU A 169 -8.01 1.70 0.21
C LEU A 169 -7.44 1.52 1.62
N LYS A 170 -7.97 2.24 2.60
CA LYS A 170 -7.57 2.08 4.00
C LYS A 170 -8.06 0.77 4.59
N GLN A 171 -9.27 0.33 4.25
CA GLN A 171 -9.79 -0.98 4.65
C GLN A 171 -8.94 -2.10 4.06
N ALA A 172 -8.67 -2.07 2.75
CA ALA A 172 -7.79 -3.03 2.07
C ALA A 172 -6.37 -3.01 2.65
N PHE A 173 -5.87 -1.81 2.97
CA PHE A 173 -4.60 -1.68 3.69
C PHE A 173 -4.69 -2.40 5.03
N ASP A 174 -5.66 -2.09 5.88
CA ASP A 174 -5.80 -2.64 7.24
C ASP A 174 -6.08 -4.17 7.26
N ASP A 175 -6.84 -4.67 6.29
CA ASP A 175 -7.21 -6.08 6.15
C ASP A 175 -6.11 -6.94 5.51
N SER A 176 -5.17 -6.33 4.78
CA SER A 176 -4.08 -7.08 4.16
C SER A 176 -3.26 -7.81 5.24
N GLN A 177 -3.16 -9.12 5.15
CA GLN A 177 -2.27 -9.89 6.02
C GLN A 177 -0.88 -9.98 5.38
N PRO A 178 0.20 -9.85 6.16
CA PRO A 178 1.55 -10.04 5.64
C PRO A 178 1.71 -11.48 5.16
N ALA A 179 1.89 -11.67 3.85
CA ALA A 179 2.01 -12.98 3.22
C ALA A 179 3.37 -13.64 3.46
N THR A 180 4.37 -12.86 3.89
CA THR A 180 5.77 -13.33 4.07
C THR A 180 6.30 -12.99 5.46
N PHE A 181 7.19 -13.83 6.02
CA PHE A 181 7.85 -13.59 7.30
C PHE A 181 8.59 -12.24 7.38
N SER A 182 9.18 -11.78 6.27
CA SER A 182 9.82 -10.46 6.19
C SER A 182 8.79 -9.33 6.30
N GLN A 183 7.61 -9.50 5.70
CA GLN A 183 6.48 -8.56 5.82
C GLN A 183 5.93 -8.57 7.24
N LEU A 184 5.78 -9.74 7.87
CA LEU A 184 5.32 -9.87 9.25
C LEU A 184 6.30 -9.24 10.25
N TRP A 185 7.61 -9.28 9.98
CA TRP A 185 8.60 -8.59 10.80
C TRP A 185 8.49 -7.07 10.72
N LEU A 186 8.15 -6.55 9.53
CA LEU A 186 7.96 -5.12 9.26
C LEU A 186 6.59 -4.60 9.70
N ASP A 187 5.61 -5.49 9.73
CA ASP A 187 4.24 -5.16 10.11
C ASP A 187 4.13 -4.95 11.63
N ARG A 188 4.21 -3.67 12.02
CA ARG A 188 3.95 -3.22 13.39
C ARG A 188 2.49 -2.79 13.63
N ARG A 189 1.60 -2.96 12.65
CA ARG A 189 0.20 -2.52 12.74
C ARG A 189 -0.58 -3.37 13.73
N ASN A 190 -0.39 -4.69 13.71
CA ASN A 190 -1.04 -5.62 14.63
C ASN A 190 -0.04 -6.20 15.65
N ARG A 191 0.14 -5.48 16.77
CA ARG A 191 1.06 -5.92 17.84
C ARG A 191 0.74 -7.33 18.32
N VAL A 192 -0.54 -7.72 18.37
CA VAL A 192 -0.96 -9.04 18.86
C VAL A 192 -0.43 -10.15 17.94
N GLN A 193 -0.70 -10.07 16.63
CA GLN A 193 -0.20 -11.05 15.66
C GLN A 193 1.34 -11.13 15.65
N TRP A 194 2.00 -9.98 15.78
CA TRP A 194 3.46 -9.91 15.88
C TRP A 194 3.97 -10.66 17.12
N TYR A 195 3.39 -10.42 18.30
CA TYR A 195 3.78 -11.13 19.53
C TYR A 195 3.49 -12.62 19.45
N THR A 196 2.32 -13.04 18.97
CA THR A 196 1.96 -14.46 18.88
C THR A 196 2.92 -15.23 17.98
N PHE A 197 3.35 -14.61 16.87
CA PHE A 197 4.34 -15.21 15.98
C PHE A 197 5.69 -15.41 16.69
N TRP A 198 6.22 -14.37 17.34
CA TRP A 198 7.51 -14.47 18.04
C TRP A 198 7.48 -15.40 19.24
N VAL A 199 6.36 -15.46 19.97
CA VAL A 199 6.16 -16.43 21.04
C VAL A 199 6.16 -17.85 20.49
N ALA A 200 5.47 -18.11 19.37
CA ALA A 200 5.48 -19.43 18.74
C ALA A 200 6.89 -19.84 18.27
N VAL A 201 7.65 -18.92 17.68
CA VAL A 201 9.05 -19.14 17.29
C VAL A 201 9.93 -19.46 18.51
N LEU A 202 9.76 -18.72 19.61
CA LEU A 202 10.50 -18.96 20.85
C LEU A 202 10.19 -20.35 21.44
N VAL A 203 8.90 -20.71 21.53
CA VAL A 203 8.46 -22.02 22.05
C VAL A 203 9.00 -23.14 21.16
N PHE A 204 8.96 -22.99 19.84
CA PHE A 204 9.50 -23.97 18.91
C PHE A 204 11.03 -24.12 19.06
N ALA A 205 11.76 -23.01 19.19
CA ALA A 205 13.21 -23.03 19.40
C ALA A 205 13.59 -23.72 20.72
N MET A 206 12.84 -23.45 21.79
CA MET A 206 13.02 -24.12 23.08
C MET A 206 12.72 -25.63 22.98
N ALA A 207 11.62 -26.02 22.32
CA ALA A 207 11.27 -27.42 22.13
C ALA A 207 12.34 -28.18 21.31
N MET A 208 12.86 -27.56 20.25
CA MET A 208 13.95 -28.11 19.46
C MET A 208 15.22 -28.27 20.30
N PHE A 209 15.58 -27.26 21.11
CA PHE A 209 16.73 -27.34 22.00
C PHE A 209 16.60 -28.49 23.01
N PHE A 210 15.47 -28.59 23.71
CA PHE A 210 15.24 -29.69 24.66
C PHE A 210 15.21 -31.05 23.97
N GLY A 211 14.64 -31.15 22.78
CA GLY A 211 14.65 -32.38 21.98
C GLY A 211 16.08 -32.84 21.63
N VAL A 212 16.98 -31.91 21.29
CA VAL A 212 18.39 -32.22 21.03
C VAL A 212 19.10 -32.70 22.30
N VAL A 213 18.91 -32.00 23.42
CA VAL A 213 19.53 -32.38 24.71
C VAL A 213 19.06 -33.78 25.13
N GLN A 214 17.76 -34.05 25.06
CA GLN A 214 17.18 -35.36 25.38
C GLN A 214 17.70 -36.47 24.46
N SER A 215 17.87 -36.18 23.16
CA SER A 215 18.43 -37.15 22.22
C SER A 215 19.88 -37.49 22.56
N LEU A 216 20.68 -36.51 22.99
CA LEU A 216 22.08 -36.73 23.38
C LEU A 216 22.17 -37.52 24.68
N GLU A 217 21.38 -37.17 25.70
CA GLU A 217 21.31 -37.91 26.96
C GLU A 217 20.84 -39.35 26.74
N GLY A 218 19.80 -39.55 25.92
CA GLY A 218 19.32 -40.89 25.55
C GLY A 218 20.39 -41.72 24.83
N ALA A 219 21.10 -41.13 23.87
CA ALA A 219 22.20 -41.82 23.18
C ALA A 219 23.34 -42.20 24.15
N MET A 220 23.68 -41.31 25.07
CA MET A 220 24.71 -41.57 26.08
C MET A 220 24.29 -42.67 27.06
N GLN A 221 23.02 -42.69 27.50
CA GLN A 221 22.49 -43.73 28.38
C GLN A 221 22.50 -45.11 27.70
N VAL A 222 22.09 -45.19 26.44
CA VAL A 222 22.12 -46.45 25.66
C VAL A 222 23.54 -46.94 25.48
N TYR A 223 24.49 -46.05 25.19
CA TYR A 223 25.90 -46.40 25.06
C TYR A 223 26.50 -46.94 26.36
N LEU A 224 26.23 -46.28 27.49
CA LEU A 224 26.69 -46.74 28.81
C LEU A 224 26.09 -48.11 29.17
N ALA A 225 24.80 -48.32 28.90
CA ALA A 225 24.13 -49.61 29.14
C ALA A 225 24.69 -50.74 28.26
N TYR A 226 24.93 -50.46 26.98
CA TYR A 226 25.58 -51.42 26.07
C TYR A 226 26.94 -51.86 26.62
N LYS A 227 27.76 -50.90 27.04
CA LYS A 227 29.08 -51.16 27.60
C LYS A 227 29.02 -51.95 28.91
N SER A 228 28.02 -51.71 29.77
CA SER A 228 27.87 -52.49 31.01
C SER A 228 27.51 -53.95 30.74
N PHE A 229 26.65 -54.23 29.76
CA PHE A 229 26.31 -55.61 29.37
C PHE A 229 27.50 -56.38 28.80
N GLU A 230 28.35 -55.71 28.00
CA GLU A 230 29.55 -56.32 27.44
C GLU A 230 30.52 -56.74 28.56
N HIS A 231 30.73 -55.87 29.55
CA HIS A 231 31.59 -56.17 30.69
C HIS A 231 31.05 -57.29 31.59
N GLU A 232 29.73 -57.45 31.70
CA GLU A 232 29.11 -58.57 32.42
C GLU A 232 29.26 -59.90 31.66
N ARG A 233 29.26 -59.85 30.33
CA ARG A 233 29.37 -61.04 29.48
C ARG A 233 30.80 -61.61 29.41
N GLU A 234 31.80 -60.81 29.73
CA GLU A 234 33.22 -61.22 29.80
C GLU A 234 33.65 -61.75 31.19
N ARG A 235 32.81 -61.65 32.22
CA ARG A 235 33.05 -62.28 33.53
C ARG A 235 32.39 -63.65 33.64
#